data_AF-A0A7Z9Y926-F1
#
_entry.id   AF-A0A7Z9Y926-F1
#
_cell.length_a   1.000
_cell.length_b   1.000
_cell.length_c   1.000
_cell.angle_alpha   90.00
_cell.angle_beta   90.00
_cell.angle_gamma   90.00
#
_symmetry.space_group_name_H-M   'P 1'
#
loop_
_entity.id
_entity.type
_entity.pdbx_description
1 polymer ?
#
loop_
_entity_poly.entity_id
_entity_poly.type
_entity_poly.pdbx_seq_one_letter_code
_entity_poly.pdbx_strand_id
1 'polypeptide(L)'
;MAELRWNPILREWTIVADVRQARPVLPQEFCPLCPGGLEVPKDYYIVSFENRFPSLERAPKAPSIEGNDLYRVRRNRGVCEVLLYTSEHDLAPSQLDLSRMEDLVEVWVDRHTELSKYNFVKYVFIFENRGELIGVTLSHPHGQIYAFPFIPPLIARELRSAKLHHKRRGRCLFCDVLQQERSFGARIIYENEGFVAFVPFYARFPYEVHLYPKEHLLDLRDLREAQRRELALSIKVVLQKYDGLFDGEFPYMMVFHQAP
;
A
#
# COMPACT_ATOMS: atom_id res chain seq x y z
N MET A 1 -22.22 8.36 9.51
CA MET A 1 -21.71 7.31 10.41
C MET A 1 -20.29 6.96 10.03
N ALA A 2 -19.32 7.47 10.78
CA ALA A 2 -17.91 7.20 10.56
C ALA A 2 -17.22 6.97 11.91
N GLU A 3 -16.77 5.75 12.18
CA GLU A 3 -16.25 5.33 13.49
C GLU A 3 -15.43 4.03 13.41
N LEU A 4 -14.63 3.75 14.43
CA LEU A 4 -13.93 2.48 14.60
C LEU A 4 -14.65 1.65 15.64
N ARG A 5 -14.97 0.41 15.30
CA ARG A 5 -15.60 -0.56 16.19
C ARG A 5 -14.63 -1.68 16.53
N TRP A 6 -14.50 -2.00 17.81
CA TRP A 6 -13.61 -3.06 18.27
C TRP A 6 -14.26 -4.43 18.09
N ASN A 7 -13.55 -5.35 17.41
CA ASN A 7 -13.89 -6.76 17.37
C ASN A 7 -13.14 -7.50 18.51
N PRO A 8 -13.84 -7.97 19.57
CA PRO A 8 -13.18 -8.63 20.69
C PRO A 8 -12.67 -10.04 20.36
N ILE A 9 -13.25 -10.72 19.36
CA ILE A 9 -12.89 -12.09 18.97
C ILE A 9 -11.53 -12.10 18.27
N LEU A 10 -11.36 -11.23 17.27
CA LEU A 10 -10.12 -11.11 16.49
C LEU A 10 -9.12 -10.12 17.09
N ARG A 11 -9.56 -9.33 18.07
CA ARG A 11 -8.78 -8.27 18.72
C ARG A 11 -8.26 -7.22 17.73
N GLU A 12 -9.17 -6.72 16.90
CA GLU A 12 -8.86 -5.74 15.86
C GLU A 12 -9.94 -4.66 15.74
N TRP A 13 -9.59 -3.60 15.03
CA TRP A 13 -10.51 -2.49 14.76
C TRP A 13 -11.10 -2.62 13.36
N THR A 14 -12.42 -2.57 13.29
CA THR A 14 -13.18 -2.47 12.04
C THR A 14 -13.49 -1.00 11.76
N ILE A 15 -13.19 -0.55 10.55
CA ILE A 15 -13.53 0.79 10.09
C ILE A 15 -14.95 0.75 9.52
N VAL A 16 -15.84 1.56 10.07
CA VAL A 16 -17.21 1.73 9.58
C VAL A 16 -17.33 3.15 9.04
N ALA A 17 -17.65 3.30 7.76
CA ALA A 17 -17.81 4.59 7.09
C ALA A 17 -18.95 4.52 6.07
N ASP A 18 -20.09 5.14 6.39
CA ASP A 18 -21.29 5.16 5.54
C ASP A 18 -21.16 6.07 4.31
N VAL A 19 -20.34 7.13 4.40
CA VAL A 19 -20.04 8.06 3.30
C VAL A 19 -19.58 7.31 2.03
N ARG A 20 -19.01 6.10 2.19
CA ARG A 20 -18.62 5.23 1.08
C ARG A 20 -19.79 4.71 0.24
N GLN A 21 -21.00 4.61 0.80
CA GLN A 21 -22.21 4.24 0.04
C GLN A 21 -22.62 5.32 -0.96
N ALA A 22 -22.27 6.58 -0.67
CA ALA A 22 -22.53 7.71 -1.56
C ALA A 22 -21.49 7.85 -2.68
N ARG A 23 -20.51 6.93 -2.78
CA ARG A 23 -19.54 6.92 -3.88
C ARG A 23 -20.30 6.70 -5.18
N PRO A 24 -20.35 7.68 -6.10
CA PRO A 24 -21.05 7.50 -7.35
C PRO A 24 -20.38 6.38 -8.15
N VAL A 25 -21.20 5.47 -8.70
CA VAL A 25 -20.79 4.62 -9.82
C VAL A 25 -20.78 5.56 -11.03
N LEU A 26 -19.65 6.25 -11.24
CA LEU A 26 -19.54 7.22 -12.31
C LEU A 26 -19.71 6.52 -13.66
N PRO A 27 -20.39 7.14 -14.64
CA PRO A 27 -20.46 6.59 -15.99
C PRO A 27 -19.05 6.45 -16.57
N GLN A 28 -18.79 5.39 -17.34
CA GLN A 28 -17.49 5.11 -17.96
C GLN A 28 -16.89 6.29 -18.77
N GLU A 29 -17.74 7.20 -19.26
CA GLU A 29 -17.32 8.32 -20.11
C GLU A 29 -16.60 9.46 -19.37
N PHE A 30 -16.70 9.55 -18.03
CA PHE A 30 -16.04 10.61 -17.27
C PHE A 30 -15.21 10.06 -16.11
N CYS A 31 -13.88 10.09 -16.29
CA CYS A 31 -12.95 9.77 -15.23
C CYS A 31 -12.76 10.98 -14.28
N PRO A 32 -13.05 10.86 -12.97
CA PRO A 32 -12.87 11.96 -12.02
C PRO A 32 -11.38 12.24 -11.72
N LEU A 33 -10.48 11.33 -12.12
CA LEU A 33 -9.04 11.37 -11.88
C LEU A 33 -8.26 11.91 -13.08
N CYS A 34 -8.88 12.03 -14.27
CA CYS A 34 -8.24 12.67 -15.42
C CYS A 34 -8.05 14.18 -15.20
N PRO A 35 -7.09 14.82 -15.91
CA PRO A 35 -6.98 16.27 -15.95
C PRO A 35 -8.30 16.95 -16.33
N GLY A 36 -8.69 17.99 -15.57
CA GLY A 36 -9.98 18.65 -15.73
C GLY A 36 -11.15 17.87 -15.11
N GLY A 37 -10.87 16.73 -14.48
CA GLY A 37 -11.80 15.92 -13.72
C GLY A 37 -12.18 16.53 -12.37
N LEU A 38 -13.07 15.84 -11.68
CA LEU A 38 -13.66 16.29 -10.42
C LEU A 38 -12.65 16.42 -9.27
N GLU A 39 -11.63 15.54 -9.23
CA GLU A 39 -10.61 15.55 -8.18
C GLU A 39 -9.37 16.35 -8.57
N VAL A 40 -9.06 16.44 -9.88
CA VAL A 40 -7.87 17.14 -10.37
C VAL A 40 -8.24 18.09 -11.53
N PRO A 41 -8.54 19.37 -11.23
CA PRO A 41 -9.05 20.32 -12.22
C PRO A 41 -8.00 20.82 -13.22
N LYS A 42 -6.73 20.47 -13.02
CA LYS A 42 -5.59 20.86 -13.88
C LYS A 42 -4.81 19.62 -14.27
N ASP A 43 -3.95 19.77 -15.28
CA ASP A 43 -2.98 18.73 -15.61
C ASP A 43 -1.96 18.51 -14.47
N TYR A 44 -1.39 17.31 -14.41
CA TYR A 44 -0.50 16.89 -13.34
C TYR A 44 0.51 15.86 -13.83
N TYR A 45 1.66 15.81 -13.16
CA TYR A 45 2.67 14.77 -13.39
C TYR A 45 2.38 13.54 -12.52
N ILE A 46 2.52 13.69 -11.20
CA ILE A 46 2.09 12.76 -10.14
C ILE A 46 1.40 13.63 -9.09
N VAL A 47 0.28 13.21 -8.52
CA VAL A 47 -0.43 14.00 -7.51
C VAL A 47 -1.00 13.12 -6.41
N SER A 48 -0.82 13.54 -5.15
CA SER A 48 -1.52 12.97 -3.99
C SER A 48 -2.53 13.97 -3.43
N PHE A 49 -3.71 13.50 -3.06
CA PHE A 49 -4.75 14.31 -2.40
C PHE A 49 -5.60 13.46 -1.46
N GLU A 50 -6.26 14.11 -0.50
CA GLU A 50 -7.16 13.42 0.44
C GLU A 50 -8.40 12.89 -0.29
N ASN A 51 -8.73 11.63 -0.03
CA ASN A 51 -9.83 10.93 -0.66
C ASN A 51 -11.16 11.60 -0.30
N ARG A 52 -12.00 11.89 -1.30
CA ARG A 52 -13.34 12.48 -1.13
C ARG A 52 -14.29 11.63 -0.30
N PHE A 53 -14.14 10.30 -0.34
CA PHE A 53 -14.95 9.34 0.41
C PHE A 53 -14.06 8.54 1.38
N PRO A 54 -13.46 9.20 2.38
CA PRO A 54 -12.40 8.59 3.18
C PRO A 54 -12.98 7.60 4.19
N SER A 55 -12.25 6.51 4.44
CA SER A 55 -12.57 5.58 5.53
C SER A 55 -12.17 6.15 6.90
N LEU A 56 -11.18 7.06 6.91
CA LEU A 56 -10.63 7.71 8.09
C LEU A 56 -10.51 9.21 7.87
N GLU A 57 -10.82 10.01 8.88
CA GLU A 57 -10.84 11.47 8.78
C GLU A 57 -9.79 12.11 9.70
N ARG A 58 -9.16 13.20 9.28
CA ARG A 58 -8.12 13.88 10.08
C ARG A 58 -8.70 14.47 11.37
N ALA A 59 -9.90 15.04 11.27
CA ALA A 59 -10.65 15.66 12.36
C ALA A 59 -12.07 15.06 12.45
N PRO A 60 -12.19 13.79 12.89
CA PRO A 60 -13.46 13.07 12.88
C PRO A 60 -14.43 13.62 13.93
N LYS A 61 -15.73 13.58 13.60
CA LYS A 61 -16.81 13.84 14.57
C LYS A 61 -16.85 12.75 15.65
N ALA A 62 -17.66 12.97 16.69
CA ALA A 62 -17.92 11.93 17.68
C ALA A 62 -18.59 10.71 17.00
N PRO A 63 -18.34 9.48 17.49
CA PRO A 63 -19.04 8.29 17.00
C PRO A 63 -20.56 8.46 17.14
N SER A 64 -21.30 7.80 16.24
CA SER A 64 -22.77 7.85 16.21
C SER A 64 -23.42 6.89 17.21
N ILE A 65 -22.65 5.95 17.76
CA ILE A 65 -23.08 4.99 18.76
C ILE A 65 -22.18 5.07 19.99
N GLU A 66 -22.72 4.73 21.15
CA GLU A 66 -21.94 4.53 22.35
C GLU A 66 -21.37 3.12 22.40
N GLY A 67 -20.11 3.01 22.82
CA GLY A 67 -19.49 1.72 23.11
C GLY A 67 -19.71 1.28 24.55
N ASN A 68 -19.38 0.02 24.83
CA ASN A 68 -19.27 -0.50 26.19
C ASN A 68 -17.94 -1.24 26.37
N ASP A 69 -17.76 -1.91 27.52
CA ASP A 69 -16.53 -2.61 27.87
C ASP A 69 -16.12 -3.67 26.83
N LEU A 70 -17.10 -4.38 26.26
CA LEU A 70 -16.86 -5.42 25.27
C LEU A 70 -16.77 -4.84 23.85
N TYR A 71 -17.75 -4.01 23.47
CA TYR A 71 -17.87 -3.36 22.16
C TYR A 71 -17.41 -1.92 22.24
N ARG A 72 -16.09 -1.73 22.23
CA ARG A 72 -15.49 -0.39 22.29
C ARG A 72 -15.65 0.33 20.96
N VAL A 73 -15.98 1.61 21.03
CA VAL A 73 -16.13 2.48 19.87
C VAL A 73 -15.24 3.70 20.03
N ARG A 74 -14.58 4.12 18.95
CA ARG A 74 -13.76 5.35 18.94
C ARG A 74 -13.89 6.09 17.61
N ARG A 75 -13.43 7.34 17.60
CA ARG A 75 -13.39 8.15 16.38
C ARG A 75 -12.50 7.49 15.30
N ASN A 76 -12.90 7.56 14.04
CA ASN A 76 -12.15 7.08 12.86
C ASN A 76 -11.01 8.03 12.45
N ARG A 77 -10.22 8.47 13.43
CA ARG A 77 -9.14 9.43 13.18
C ARG A 77 -8.07 8.83 12.28
N GLY A 78 -7.73 9.47 11.18
CA GLY A 78 -6.70 8.99 10.26
C GLY A 78 -6.60 9.89 9.05
N VAL A 79 -5.88 9.45 8.02
CA VAL A 79 -5.86 10.14 6.71
C VAL A 79 -5.96 9.08 5.63
N CYS A 80 -6.77 9.33 4.60
CA CYS A 80 -6.85 8.49 3.41
C CYS A 80 -6.49 9.35 2.20
N GLU A 81 -5.42 9.03 1.50
CA GLU A 81 -5.00 9.72 0.28
C GLU A 81 -5.17 8.81 -0.94
N VAL A 82 -5.43 9.44 -2.09
CA VAL A 82 -5.34 8.84 -3.42
C VAL A 82 -4.10 9.42 -4.08
N LEU A 83 -3.29 8.56 -4.69
CA LEU A 83 -2.07 8.93 -5.40
C LEU A 83 -2.22 8.55 -6.88
N LEU A 84 -2.22 9.54 -7.77
CA LEU A 84 -2.32 9.33 -9.22
C LEU A 84 -0.93 9.27 -9.83
N TYR A 85 -0.70 8.26 -10.67
CA TYR A 85 0.64 7.96 -11.18
C TYR A 85 1.01 8.74 -12.45
N THR A 86 -0.01 9.10 -13.22
CA THR A 86 0.13 9.79 -14.51
C THR A 86 -1.20 10.44 -14.87
N SER A 87 -1.16 11.51 -15.66
CA SER A 87 -2.36 12.12 -16.25
C SER A 87 -2.95 11.31 -17.40
N GLU A 88 -2.18 10.37 -17.96
CA GLU A 88 -2.62 9.47 -19.04
C GLU A 88 -3.52 8.35 -18.52
N HIS A 89 -4.78 8.34 -18.96
CA HIS A 89 -5.81 7.44 -18.43
C HIS A 89 -5.51 5.95 -18.64
N ASP A 90 -5.03 5.59 -19.83
CA ASP A 90 -4.87 4.19 -20.25
C ASP A 90 -3.43 3.68 -20.09
N LEU A 91 -2.53 4.48 -19.52
CA LEU A 91 -1.11 4.12 -19.40
C LEU A 91 -0.88 3.23 -18.18
N ALA A 92 -0.72 1.92 -18.40
CA ALA A 92 -0.58 0.97 -17.32
C ALA A 92 0.68 1.25 -16.45
N PRO A 93 0.64 0.94 -15.13
CA PRO A 93 1.81 1.11 -14.26
C PRO A 93 3.09 0.41 -14.75
N SER A 94 2.95 -0.74 -15.44
CA SER A 94 4.08 -1.48 -16.05
C SER A 94 4.73 -0.74 -17.24
N GLN A 95 3.98 0.15 -17.89
CA GLN A 95 4.38 0.91 -19.07
C GLN A 95 4.99 2.27 -18.75
N LEU A 96 4.76 2.80 -17.53
CA LEU A 96 5.38 4.04 -17.07
C LEU A 96 6.91 3.98 -17.23
N ASP A 97 7.52 5.05 -17.73
CA ASP A 97 8.96 5.17 -17.85
C ASP A 97 9.66 4.99 -16.50
N LEU A 98 10.92 4.53 -16.53
CA LEU A 98 11.65 4.26 -15.29
C LEU A 98 11.76 5.53 -14.42
N SER A 99 12.05 6.69 -15.02
CA SER A 99 12.12 7.98 -14.31
C SER A 99 10.84 8.29 -13.54
N ARG A 100 9.66 8.14 -14.16
CA ARG A 100 8.40 8.33 -13.45
C ARG A 100 8.19 7.33 -12.32
N MET A 101 8.66 6.10 -12.48
CA MET A 101 8.58 5.09 -11.43
C MET A 101 9.54 5.42 -10.27
N GLU A 102 10.69 6.03 -10.55
CA GLU A 102 11.59 6.60 -9.54
C GLU A 102 10.91 7.75 -8.79
N ASP A 103 10.27 8.67 -9.52
CA ASP A 103 9.52 9.79 -8.92
C ASP A 103 8.35 9.31 -8.07
N LEU A 104 7.68 8.20 -8.43
CA LEU A 104 6.65 7.58 -7.60
C LEU A 104 7.20 7.06 -6.28
N VAL A 105 8.38 6.46 -6.29
CA VAL A 105 9.06 6.04 -5.05
C VAL A 105 9.38 7.25 -4.18
N GLU A 106 9.85 8.35 -4.77
CA GLU A 106 10.08 9.61 -4.04
C GLU A 106 8.79 10.15 -3.41
N VAL A 107 7.68 10.14 -4.14
CA VAL A 107 6.37 10.56 -3.59
C VAL A 107 5.91 9.63 -2.47
N TRP A 108 6.11 8.32 -2.57
CA TRP A 108 5.81 7.40 -1.46
C TRP A 108 6.63 7.72 -0.21
N VAL A 109 7.91 8.04 -0.35
CA VAL A 109 8.79 8.46 0.76
C VAL A 109 8.32 9.79 1.36
N ASP A 110 7.99 10.79 0.54
CA ASP A 110 7.45 12.07 0.97
C ASP A 110 6.15 11.88 1.76
N ARG A 111 5.17 11.19 1.17
CA ARG A 111 3.86 10.97 1.81
C ARG A 111 4.00 10.19 3.11
N HIS A 112 4.85 9.16 3.14
CA HIS A 112 5.15 8.45 4.38
C HIS A 112 5.73 9.36 5.45
N THR A 113 6.68 10.23 5.07
CA THR A 113 7.32 11.19 5.99
C THR A 113 6.32 12.21 6.53
N GLU A 114 5.52 12.84 5.67
CA GLU A 114 4.54 13.85 6.07
C GLU A 114 3.42 13.26 6.93
N LEU A 115 2.87 12.11 6.55
CA LEU A 115 1.80 11.46 7.31
C LEU A 115 2.29 10.96 8.68
N SER A 116 3.57 10.60 8.80
CA SER A 116 4.17 10.20 10.08
C SER A 116 4.28 11.34 11.10
N LYS A 117 4.20 12.61 10.68
CA LYS A 117 4.26 13.77 11.59
C LYS A 117 3.02 13.90 12.47
N TYR A 118 1.90 13.30 12.08
CA TYR A 118 0.67 13.33 12.86
C TYR A 118 0.81 12.42 14.10
N ASN A 119 0.72 13.00 15.30
CA ASN A 119 0.90 12.28 16.57
C ASN A 119 -0.04 11.08 16.80
N PHE A 120 -1.19 11.06 16.12
CA PHE A 120 -2.17 9.98 16.21
C PHE A 120 -1.85 8.82 15.28
N VAL A 121 -1.01 9.02 14.26
CA VAL A 121 -0.65 7.99 13.29
C VAL A 121 0.27 6.97 13.95
N LYS A 122 -0.07 5.69 13.77
CA LYS A 122 0.67 4.53 14.25
C LYS A 122 1.13 3.61 13.13
N TYR A 123 0.70 3.88 11.90
CA TYR A 123 1.07 3.11 10.73
C TYR A 123 0.70 3.87 9.46
N VAL A 124 1.62 3.95 8.50
CA VAL A 124 1.32 4.42 7.14
C VAL A 124 1.31 3.22 6.20
N PHE A 125 0.15 2.98 5.58
CA PHE A 125 -0.07 1.85 4.70
C PHE A 125 -0.24 2.35 3.26
N ILE A 126 0.76 2.08 2.44
CA ILE A 126 0.76 2.40 1.01
C ILE A 126 0.34 1.14 0.26
N PHE A 127 -0.62 1.26 -0.65
CA PHE A 127 -1.13 0.13 -1.41
C PHE A 127 -1.73 0.54 -2.75
N GLU A 128 -1.88 -0.44 -3.62
CA GLU A 128 -2.51 -0.33 -4.93
C GLU A 128 -3.39 -1.55 -5.16
N ASN A 129 -4.56 -1.32 -5.76
CA ASN A 129 -5.38 -2.36 -6.34
C ASN A 129 -5.50 -2.07 -7.83
N ARG A 130 -5.14 -3.03 -8.68
CA ARG A 130 -5.24 -2.93 -10.14
C ARG A 130 -6.12 -4.03 -10.72
N GLY A 131 -6.97 -3.67 -11.67
CA GLY A 131 -7.81 -4.58 -12.45
C GLY A 131 -9.24 -4.73 -11.92
N GLU A 132 -10.21 -4.78 -12.83
CA GLU A 132 -11.64 -4.87 -12.52
C GLU A 132 -12.00 -6.13 -11.73
N LEU A 133 -11.30 -7.24 -11.99
CA LEU A 133 -11.54 -8.55 -11.35
C LEU A 133 -11.34 -8.54 -9.83
N ILE A 134 -10.63 -7.55 -9.28
CA ILE A 134 -10.44 -7.38 -7.83
C ILE A 134 -11.21 -6.17 -7.27
N GLY A 135 -12.22 -5.68 -8.00
CA GLY A 135 -13.15 -4.65 -7.54
C GLY A 135 -12.66 -3.21 -7.74
N VAL A 136 -11.69 -2.99 -8.63
CA VAL A 136 -11.29 -1.64 -9.06
C VAL A 136 -12.36 -1.09 -10.00
N THR A 137 -13.01 0.00 -9.60
CA THR A 137 -14.08 0.65 -10.36
C THR A 137 -13.59 1.85 -11.18
N LEU A 138 -12.33 2.26 -11.01
CA LEU A 138 -11.71 3.37 -11.74
C LEU A 138 -10.41 2.85 -12.36
N SER A 139 -10.38 2.77 -13.69
CA SER A 139 -9.26 2.26 -14.49
C SER A 139 -8.01 3.14 -14.43
N HIS A 140 -8.18 4.44 -14.13
CA HIS A 140 -7.07 5.40 -14.09
C HIS A 140 -5.95 4.93 -13.14
N PRO A 141 -4.67 4.92 -13.54
CA PRO A 141 -3.54 4.45 -12.73
C PRO A 141 -3.42 5.20 -11.40
N HIS A 142 -3.71 4.52 -10.29
CA HIS A 142 -3.64 5.12 -8.96
C HIS A 142 -3.35 4.12 -7.84
N GLY A 143 -2.69 4.62 -6.80
CA GLY A 143 -2.54 3.99 -5.50
C GLY A 143 -3.31 4.72 -4.41
N GLN A 144 -3.20 4.22 -3.19
CA GLN A 144 -3.80 4.79 -1.99
C GLN A 144 -2.82 4.75 -0.81
N ILE A 145 -2.95 5.72 0.09
CA ILE A 145 -2.12 5.80 1.29
C ILE A 145 -3.01 6.05 2.51
N TYR A 146 -3.03 5.11 3.44
CA TYR A 146 -3.85 5.19 4.65
C TYR A 146 -2.95 5.37 5.86
N ALA A 147 -3.12 6.47 6.58
CA ALA A 147 -2.46 6.72 7.85
C ALA A 147 -3.39 6.30 9.00
N PHE A 148 -3.12 5.14 9.59
CA PHE A 148 -3.96 4.52 10.61
C PHE A 148 -3.60 5.01 12.02
N PRO A 149 -4.58 5.14 12.94
CA PRO A 149 -4.33 5.43 14.35
C PRO A 149 -4.11 4.16 15.18
N PHE A 150 -3.77 3.05 14.51
CA PHE A 150 -3.47 1.74 15.08
C PHE A 150 -2.61 0.95 14.11
N ILE A 151 -1.91 -0.07 14.60
CA ILE A 151 -1.16 -1.00 13.75
C ILE A 151 -2.16 -2.01 13.15
N PRO A 152 -2.21 -2.18 11.82
CA PRO A 152 -3.09 -3.15 11.18
C PRO A 152 -2.89 -4.59 11.70
N PRO A 153 -3.93 -5.43 11.74
CA PRO A 153 -3.86 -6.74 12.39
C PRO A 153 -2.81 -7.69 11.81
N LEU A 154 -2.66 -7.71 10.48
CA LEU A 154 -1.65 -8.51 9.79
C LEU A 154 -0.23 -8.07 10.17
N ILE A 155 0.04 -6.76 10.11
CA ILE A 155 1.32 -6.19 10.51
C ILE A 155 1.62 -6.47 11.98
N ALA A 156 0.63 -6.33 12.87
CA ALA A 156 0.80 -6.66 14.28
C ALA A 156 1.16 -8.14 14.49
N ARG A 157 0.66 -9.05 13.65
CA ARG A 157 1.01 -10.48 13.67
C ARG A 157 2.43 -10.72 13.16
N GLU A 158 2.83 -10.06 12.08
CA GLU A 158 4.19 -10.12 11.54
C GLU A 158 5.21 -9.63 12.57
N LEU A 159 4.96 -8.48 13.21
CA LEU A 159 5.81 -7.93 14.27
C LEU A 159 5.95 -8.89 15.46
N ARG A 160 4.85 -9.56 15.87
CA ARG A 160 4.92 -10.58 16.93
C ARG A 160 5.80 -11.76 16.53
N SER A 161 5.67 -12.24 15.29
CA SER A 161 6.49 -13.32 14.75
C SER A 161 7.97 -12.93 14.69
N ALA A 162 8.27 -11.75 14.14
CA ALA A 162 9.62 -11.20 14.05
C ALA A 162 10.26 -11.04 15.43
N LYS A 163 9.51 -10.53 16.42
CA LYS A 163 9.98 -10.41 17.81
C LYS A 163 10.30 -11.76 18.44
N LEU A 164 9.46 -12.77 18.23
CA LEU A 164 9.69 -14.13 18.73
C LEU A 164 10.93 -14.76 18.09
N HIS A 165 11.08 -14.62 16.77
CA HIS A 165 12.26 -15.11 16.05
C HIS A 165 13.54 -14.43 16.54
N HIS A 166 13.54 -13.10 16.64
CA HIS A 166 14.68 -12.34 17.15
C HIS A 166 15.05 -12.77 18.58
N LYS A 167 14.07 -12.96 19.47
CA LYS A 167 14.32 -13.47 20.83
C LYS A 167 14.98 -14.86 20.83
N ARG A 168 14.66 -15.71 19.86
CA ARG A 168 15.19 -17.09 19.77
C ARG A 168 16.53 -17.19 19.04
N ARG A 169 16.78 -16.35 18.02
CA ARG A 169 17.90 -16.49 17.08
C ARG A 169 18.87 -15.31 17.10
N GLY A 170 18.50 -14.18 17.71
CA GLY A 170 19.29 -12.95 17.71
C GLY A 170 19.42 -12.28 16.33
N ARG A 171 18.60 -12.66 15.35
CA ARG A 171 18.63 -12.15 13.98
C ARG A 171 17.25 -11.73 13.49
N CYS A 172 17.20 -10.89 12.47
CA CYS A 172 15.96 -10.48 11.82
C CYS A 172 15.30 -11.65 11.08
N LEU A 173 14.00 -11.86 11.29
CA LEU A 173 13.23 -12.91 10.60
C LEU A 173 13.22 -12.71 9.08
N PHE A 174 12.98 -11.47 8.64
CA PHE A 174 12.89 -11.12 7.22
C PHE A 174 14.23 -11.31 6.48
N CYS A 175 15.34 -10.94 7.12
CA CYS A 175 16.68 -11.17 6.57
C CYS A 175 17.02 -12.67 6.49
N ASP A 176 16.61 -13.46 7.50
CA ASP A 176 16.80 -14.91 7.47
C ASP A 176 15.97 -15.55 6.34
N VAL A 177 14.72 -15.11 6.11
CA VAL A 177 13.90 -15.56 4.98
C VAL A 177 14.58 -15.22 3.65
N LEU A 178 15.00 -13.96 3.46
CA LEU A 178 15.66 -13.54 2.24
C LEU A 178 16.94 -14.35 1.97
N GLN A 179 17.73 -14.63 3.01
CA GLN A 179 18.92 -15.48 2.89
C GLN A 179 18.57 -16.90 2.41
N GLN A 180 17.50 -17.50 2.96
CA GLN A 180 17.06 -18.83 2.53
C GLN A 180 16.62 -18.85 1.06
N GLU A 181 15.85 -17.85 0.64
CA GLU A 181 15.35 -17.76 -0.74
C GLU A 181 16.48 -17.53 -1.75
N ARG A 182 17.44 -16.65 -1.43
CA ARG A 182 18.64 -16.44 -2.27
C ARG A 182 19.52 -17.70 -2.34
N SER A 183 19.64 -18.45 -1.23
CA SER A 183 20.41 -19.69 -1.21
C SER A 183 19.74 -20.80 -2.03
N PHE A 184 18.41 -20.84 -2.06
CA PHE A 184 17.65 -21.80 -2.86
C PHE A 184 17.61 -21.43 -4.35
N GLY A 185 17.50 -20.13 -4.67
CA GLY A 185 17.61 -19.58 -6.02
C GLY A 185 16.40 -19.80 -6.92
N ALA A 186 15.76 -20.98 -6.88
CA ALA A 186 14.74 -21.35 -7.86
C ALA A 186 13.39 -20.61 -7.72
N ARG A 187 13.21 -19.81 -6.66
CA ARG A 187 12.03 -18.94 -6.48
C ARG A 187 12.32 -17.46 -6.76
N ILE A 188 13.56 -17.11 -7.10
CA ILE A 188 13.93 -15.73 -7.46
C ILE A 188 13.38 -15.41 -8.85
N ILE A 189 12.65 -14.30 -8.95
CA ILE A 189 12.06 -13.81 -10.21
C ILE A 189 12.92 -12.69 -10.81
N TYR A 190 13.50 -11.86 -9.95
CA TYR A 190 14.35 -10.75 -10.31
C TYR A 190 15.25 -10.36 -9.14
N GLU A 191 16.49 -9.94 -9.42
CA GLU A 191 17.43 -9.42 -8.44
C GLU A 191 18.27 -8.32 -9.10
N ASN A 192 18.38 -7.16 -8.44
CA ASN A 192 19.33 -6.10 -8.79
C ASN A 192 20.25 -5.83 -7.59
N GLU A 193 21.04 -4.76 -7.57
CA GLU A 193 22.01 -4.53 -6.49
C GLU A 193 21.36 -4.42 -5.10
N GLY A 194 20.26 -3.67 -4.94
CA GLY A 194 19.62 -3.45 -3.64
C GLY A 194 18.42 -4.33 -3.31
N PHE A 195 17.78 -5.00 -4.29
CA PHE A 195 16.51 -5.69 -4.08
C PHE A 195 16.45 -7.09 -4.69
N VAL A 196 15.58 -7.92 -4.12
CA VAL A 196 15.27 -9.27 -4.60
C VAL A 196 13.75 -9.46 -4.62
N ALA A 197 13.22 -9.83 -5.78
CA ALA A 197 11.85 -10.25 -5.98
C ALA A 197 11.78 -11.77 -6.07
N PHE A 198 10.93 -12.41 -5.28
CA PHE A 198 10.80 -13.86 -5.24
C PHE A 198 9.38 -14.31 -4.92
N VAL A 199 9.01 -15.52 -5.37
CA VAL A 199 7.80 -16.19 -4.89
C VAL A 199 8.11 -16.75 -3.50
N PRO A 200 7.48 -16.30 -2.41
CA PRO A 200 7.80 -16.84 -1.10
C PRO A 200 7.42 -18.33 -1.03
N PHE A 201 8.20 -19.13 -0.32
CA PHE A 201 7.85 -20.54 -0.03
C PHE A 201 6.42 -20.69 0.55
N TYR A 202 5.94 -19.67 1.25
CA TYR A 202 4.63 -19.60 1.90
C TYR A 202 3.60 -18.74 1.13
N ALA A 203 3.73 -18.66 -0.20
CA ALA A 203 2.77 -17.97 -1.07
C ALA A 203 1.32 -18.43 -0.82
N ARG A 204 0.40 -17.46 -0.73
CA ARG A 204 -1.04 -17.66 -0.53
C ARG A 204 -1.83 -17.41 -1.80
N PHE A 205 -1.29 -16.62 -2.72
CA PHE A 205 -1.85 -16.40 -4.05
C PHE A 205 -1.02 -17.12 -5.12
N PRO A 206 -1.63 -17.55 -6.24
CA PRO A 206 -0.95 -18.35 -7.27
C PRO A 206 0.35 -17.73 -7.80
N TYR A 207 0.38 -16.40 -7.89
CA TYR A 207 1.52 -15.63 -8.38
C TYR A 207 1.99 -14.61 -7.34
N GLU A 208 1.90 -14.90 -6.03
CA GLU A 208 2.38 -13.97 -5.00
C GLU A 208 3.89 -13.70 -5.15
N VAL A 209 4.27 -12.43 -5.16
CA VAL A 209 5.68 -12.00 -5.19
C VAL A 209 5.97 -11.11 -4.00
N HIS A 210 7.05 -11.42 -3.31
CA HIS A 210 7.63 -10.61 -2.25
C HIS A 210 8.85 -9.88 -2.80
N LEU A 211 8.94 -8.58 -2.55
CA LEU A 211 10.06 -7.72 -2.95
C LEU A 211 10.75 -7.18 -1.69
N TYR A 212 11.99 -7.61 -1.44
CA TYR A 212 12.72 -7.31 -0.21
C TYR A 212 14.01 -6.54 -0.52
N PRO A 213 14.39 -5.54 0.29
CA PRO A 213 15.73 -4.98 0.24
C PRO A 213 16.75 -6.01 0.73
N LYS A 214 17.95 -6.01 0.14
CA LYS A 214 19.07 -6.85 0.58
C LYS A 214 19.67 -6.38 1.90
N GLU A 215 19.59 -5.09 2.16
CA GLU A 215 19.98 -4.48 3.44
C GLU A 215 18.81 -4.53 4.44
N HIS A 216 19.15 -4.51 5.73
CA HIS A 216 18.15 -4.43 6.79
C HIS A 216 17.65 -2.99 6.93
N LEU A 217 16.44 -2.73 6.44
CA LEU A 217 15.77 -1.43 6.49
C LEU A 217 14.43 -1.55 7.22
N LEU A 218 13.99 -0.49 7.91
CA LEU A 218 12.76 -0.48 8.69
C LEU A 218 11.57 -0.02 7.85
N ASP A 219 11.76 1.03 7.05
CA ASP A 219 10.72 1.59 6.18
C ASP A 219 11.31 2.34 4.97
N LEU A 220 10.45 2.86 4.11
CA LEU A 220 10.84 3.54 2.87
C LEU A 220 11.74 4.76 3.10
N ARG A 221 11.69 5.42 4.27
CA ARG A 221 12.51 6.60 4.56
C ARG A 221 13.99 6.25 4.74
N ASP A 222 14.29 5.00 5.09
CA ASP A 222 15.67 4.52 5.24
C ASP A 222 16.36 4.28 3.88
N LEU A 223 15.61 4.28 2.78
CA LEU A 223 16.18 4.08 1.44
C LEU A 223 17.05 5.26 1.03
N ARG A 224 18.29 4.95 0.64
CA ARG A 224 19.16 5.88 -0.08
C ARG A 224 18.67 6.07 -1.51
N GLU A 225 19.09 7.17 -2.14
CA GLU A 225 18.74 7.51 -3.53
C GLU A 225 18.93 6.34 -4.51
N ALA A 226 20.09 5.66 -4.46
CA ALA A 226 20.36 4.49 -5.31
C ALA A 226 19.34 3.36 -5.08
N GLN A 227 18.99 3.09 -3.81
CA GLN A 227 18.03 2.05 -3.46
C GLN A 227 16.59 2.42 -3.88
N ARG A 228 16.25 3.71 -3.91
CA ARG A 228 14.95 4.18 -4.44
C ARG A 228 14.83 3.89 -5.93
N ARG A 229 15.90 4.13 -6.70
CA ARG A 229 15.95 3.76 -8.12
C ARG A 229 15.85 2.26 -8.35
N GLU A 230 16.57 1.48 -7.54
CA GLU A 230 16.54 0.03 -7.61
C GLU A 230 15.17 -0.56 -7.22
N LEU A 231 14.47 0.06 -6.26
CA LEU A 231 13.09 -0.29 -5.92
C LEU A 231 12.16 -0.03 -7.11
N ALA A 232 12.23 1.17 -7.71
CA ALA A 232 11.43 1.53 -8.88
C ALA A 232 11.62 0.55 -10.04
N LEU A 233 12.88 0.22 -10.36
CA LEU A 233 13.21 -0.76 -11.38
C LEU A 233 12.64 -2.15 -11.04
N SER A 234 12.77 -2.59 -9.79
CA SER A 234 12.26 -3.89 -9.35
C SER A 234 10.74 -3.99 -9.49
N ILE A 235 10.01 -2.97 -9.06
CA ILE A 235 8.55 -2.90 -9.21
C ILE A 235 8.20 -2.96 -10.70
N LYS A 236 8.81 -2.09 -11.53
CA LYS A 236 8.56 -2.07 -12.98
C LYS A 236 8.77 -3.44 -13.62
N VAL A 237 9.88 -4.12 -13.31
CA VAL A 237 10.19 -5.46 -13.86
C VAL A 237 9.17 -6.50 -13.41
N VAL A 238 8.76 -6.49 -12.13
CA VAL A 238 7.74 -7.43 -11.63
C VAL A 238 6.40 -7.19 -12.34
N LEU A 239 5.98 -5.94 -12.49
CA LEU A 239 4.74 -5.59 -13.18
C LEU A 239 4.77 -5.99 -14.66
N GLN A 240 5.89 -5.78 -15.34
CA GLN A 240 6.06 -6.21 -16.74
C GLN A 240 6.04 -7.74 -16.88
N LYS A 241 6.62 -8.47 -15.92
CA LYS A 241 6.56 -9.94 -15.89
C LYS A 241 5.14 -10.45 -15.65
N TYR A 242 4.36 -9.78 -14.81
CA TYR A 242 2.96 -10.11 -14.60
C TYR A 242 2.13 -9.89 -15.87
N ASP A 243 2.23 -8.72 -16.50
CA ASP A 243 1.48 -8.42 -17.72
C ASP A 243 1.90 -9.36 -18.88
N GLY A 244 3.18 -9.73 -18.95
CA GLY A 244 3.69 -10.69 -19.93
C GLY A 244 3.37 -12.17 -19.65
N LEU A 245 2.85 -12.52 -18.47
CA LEU A 245 2.50 -13.91 -18.16
C LEU A 245 1.26 -14.39 -18.93
N PHE A 246 0.35 -13.46 -19.22
CA PHE A 246 -0.91 -13.73 -19.92
C PHE A 246 -1.17 -12.77 -21.09
N ASP A 247 -0.13 -12.07 -21.56
CA ASP A 247 -0.20 -11.09 -22.65
C ASP A 247 -1.35 -10.07 -22.47
N GLY A 248 -1.50 -9.53 -21.26
CA GLY A 248 -2.61 -8.66 -20.91
C GLY A 248 -2.47 -8.01 -19.52
N GLU A 249 -3.47 -7.23 -19.13
CA GLU A 249 -3.48 -6.62 -17.79
C GLU A 249 -3.58 -7.69 -16.70
N PHE A 250 -2.56 -7.75 -15.83
CA PHE A 250 -2.57 -8.65 -14.69
C PHE A 250 -3.19 -7.97 -13.45
N PRO A 251 -4.29 -8.51 -12.88
CA PRO A 251 -4.88 -7.94 -11.67
C PRO A 251 -4.05 -8.29 -10.42
N TYR A 252 -3.78 -7.30 -9.57
CA TYR A 252 -3.03 -7.51 -8.33
C TYR A 252 -3.39 -6.53 -7.23
N MET A 253 -3.04 -6.91 -6.00
CA MET A 253 -2.91 -6.01 -4.86
C MET A 253 -1.44 -5.89 -4.49
N MET A 254 -0.90 -4.67 -4.53
CA MET A 254 0.45 -4.36 -4.05
C MET A 254 0.34 -3.60 -2.74
N VAL A 255 1.13 -4.00 -1.74
CA VAL A 255 1.09 -3.39 -0.40
C VAL A 255 2.51 -3.24 0.14
N PHE A 256 2.77 -2.15 0.86
CA PHE A 256 4.02 -1.97 1.60
C PHE A 256 3.84 -2.42 3.05
N HIS A 257 4.63 -3.41 3.46
CA HIS A 257 4.77 -3.83 4.86
C HIS A 257 6.08 -3.25 5.42
N GLN A 258 5.95 -2.23 6.26
CA GLN A 258 7.06 -1.49 6.86
C GLN A 258 6.90 -1.36 8.38
N ALA A 259 7.90 -0.82 9.06
CA ALA A 259 7.84 -0.56 10.50
C ALA A 259 6.73 0.48 10.85
N PRO A 260 6.09 0.37 12.03
CA PRO A 260 5.13 1.36 12.54
C PRO A 260 5.71 2.74 12.83
#